data_AF-A0A7Y4D7P3-F1
#
_entry.id   AF-A0A7Y4D7P3-F1
#
_cell.length_a   1.000
_cell.length_b   1.000
_cell.length_c   1.000
_cell.angle_alpha   90.00
_cell.angle_beta   90.00
_cell.angle_gamma   90.00
#
_symmetry.space_group_name_H-M   'P 1'
#
loop_
_entity.id
_entity.type
_entity.pdbx_description
1 polymer ?
#
loop_
_entity_poly.entity_id
_entity_poly.type
_entity_poly.pdbx_seq_one_letter_code
_entity_poly.pdbx_strand_id
1 'polypeptide(L)' 'MTMLVVTTRGLVAEEWVEHIEQRDRLMVDADHLVNTAMDMELDVTPFRQYRQALRDIPQTFTNPEDVVWPQKPSLPQASA' A
#
# COMPACT_ATOMS: atom_id res chain seq x y z
N MET A 1 -3.00 20.43 -17.53
CA MET A 1 -1.99 21.25 -16.81
C MET A 1 -1.90 20.66 -15.43
N THR A 2 -0.73 20.14 -15.04
CA THR A 2 -0.55 19.48 -13.73
C THR A 2 -0.51 20.52 -12.63
N MET A 3 -1.46 20.44 -11.69
CA MET A 3 -1.47 21.29 -10.48
C MET A 3 -0.52 20.68 -9.45
N LEU A 4 0.34 21.51 -8.86
CA LEU A 4 1.23 21.09 -7.77
C LEU A 4 0.71 21.67 -6.45
N VAL A 5 0.67 20.83 -5.42
CA VAL A 5 0.32 21.22 -4.06
C VAL A 5 1.51 21.05 -3.13
N VAL A 6 1.59 21.90 -2.11
CA VAL A 6 2.62 21.82 -1.08
C VAL A 6 2.16 20.82 -0.01
N THR A 7 2.94 19.77 0.21
CA THR A 7 2.71 18.76 1.24
C THR A 7 3.87 18.72 2.23
N THR A 8 3.74 17.93 3.31
CA THR A 8 4.86 17.65 4.23
C THR A 8 6.04 16.95 3.55
N ARG A 9 5.84 16.39 2.36
CA ARG A 9 6.87 15.71 1.53
C ARG A 9 7.45 16.62 0.44
N GLY A 10 7.03 17.88 0.38
CA GLY A 10 7.41 18.84 -0.67
C GLY A 10 6.30 19.07 -1.70
N LEU A 11 6.69 19.54 -2.89
CA LEU A 11 5.76 19.76 -4.00
C LEU A 11 5.37 18.43 -4.65
N VAL A 12 4.06 18.17 -4.70
CA VAL A 12 3.49 16.93 -5.24
C VAL A 12 2.37 17.29 -6.21
N ALA A 13 2.23 16.53 -7.28
CA ALA A 13 1.09 16.68 -8.19
C ALA A 13 -0.22 16.36 -7.43
N GLU A 14 -1.20 17.26 -7.53
CA GLU A 14 -2.47 17.18 -6.79
C GLU A 14 -3.16 15.82 -6.95
N GLU A 15 -3.18 15.33 -8.18
CA GLU A 15 -3.71 14.03 -8.59
C GLU A 15 -3.04 12.82 -7.90
N TRP A 16 -1.80 12.97 -7.41
CA TRP A 16 -1.08 11.90 -6.70
C TRP A 16 -1.28 11.93 -5.19
N VAL A 17 -1.82 13.02 -4.63
CA VAL A 17 -1.94 13.21 -3.18
C VAL A 17 -2.75 12.09 -2.54
N GLU A 18 -3.93 11.81 -3.08
CA GLU A 18 -4.82 10.76 -2.56
C GLU A 18 -4.16 9.37 -2.65
N HIS A 19 -3.47 9.07 -3.75
CA HIS A 19 -2.77 7.81 -3.92
C HIS A 19 -1.61 7.65 -2.94
N ILE A 20 -0.85 8.71 -2.67
CA ILE A 20 0.24 8.68 -1.69
C ILE A 20 -0.32 8.43 -0.28
N GLU A 21 -1.40 9.10 0.09
CA GLU A 21 -2.05 8.89 1.39
C GLU A 21 -2.67 7.50 1.52
N GLN A 22 -3.31 7.00 0.47
CA GLN A 22 -3.83 5.64 0.43
C GLN A 22 -2.71 4.61 0.55
N ARG A 23 -1.61 4.78 -0.18
CA ARG A 23 -0.44 3.90 -0.11
C ARG A 23 0.10 3.85 1.31
N ASP A 24 0.28 4.99 1.96
CA ASP A 24 0.87 5.05 3.28
C ASP A 24 -0.02 4.37 4.33
N ARG A 25 -1.35 4.53 4.25
CA ARG A 25 -2.29 3.77 5.07
C ARG A 25 -2.19 2.27 4.82
N LEU A 26 -2.20 1.84 3.56
CA LEU A 26 -2.13 0.42 3.20
C LEU A 26 -0.79 -0.22 3.56
N MET A 27 0.31 0.54 3.50
CA MET A 27 1.65 0.09 3.91
C MET A 27 1.72 -0.21 5.41
N VAL A 28 1.09 0.63 6.24
CA VAL A 28 1.00 0.40 7.70
C VAL A 28 0.15 -0.84 7.98
N ASP A 29 -1.02 -0.95 7.36
CA ASP A 29 -1.88 -2.14 7.45
C ASP A 29 -1.13 -3.42 7.03
N ALA A 30 -0.39 -3.37 5.92
CA ALA A 30 0.38 -4.50 5.43
C ALA A 30 1.48 -4.90 6.41
N ASP A 31 2.11 -3.94 7.08
CA ASP A 31 3.11 -4.23 8.13
C ASP A 31 2.48 -4.94 9.32
N HIS A 32 1.31 -4.47 9.78
CA HIS A 32 0.53 -5.15 10.81
C HIS A 32 0.16 -6.57 10.42
N LEU A 33 -0.24 -6.80 9.17
CA LEU A 33 -0.54 -8.14 8.67
C LEU A 33 0.67 -9.07 8.68
N VAL A 34 1.86 -8.58 8.28
CA VAL A 34 3.10 -9.36 8.35
C VAL A 34 3.43 -9.75 9.78
N ASN A 35 3.31 -8.80 10.72
CA ASN A 35 3.57 -9.06 12.14
C ASN A 35 2.54 -10.05 12.72
N THR A 36 1.25 -9.87 12.42
CA THR A 36 0.18 -10.77 12.86
C THR A 36 0.37 -12.18 12.32
N ALA A 37 0.71 -12.32 11.04
CA ALA A 37 1.01 -13.62 10.43
C ALA A 37 2.22 -14.28 11.10
N MET A 38 3.25 -13.51 11.46
CA MET A 38 4.42 -14.00 12.18
C MET A 38 4.07 -14.48 13.59
N ASP A 39 3.27 -13.72 14.32
CA ASP A 39 2.79 -14.07 15.67
C ASP A 39 1.91 -15.32 15.68
N MET A 40 1.19 -15.57 14.58
CA MET A 40 0.35 -16.76 14.37
C MET A 40 1.11 -17.94 13.76
N GLU A 41 2.43 -17.85 13.56
CA GLU A 41 3.26 -18.85 12.87
C GLU A 41 2.76 -19.23 11.46
N LEU A 42 2.11 -18.27 10.79
CA LEU A 42 1.61 -18.41 9.41
C LEU A 42 2.68 -18.06 8.38
N ASP A 43 2.45 -18.46 7.13
CA ASP A 43 3.28 -18.01 6.01
C ASP A 43 3.15 -16.49 5.81
N VAL A 44 4.25 -15.78 6.09
CA VAL A 44 4.35 -14.32 5.94
C VAL A 44 4.57 -13.89 4.48
N THR A 45 4.88 -14.82 3.58
CA THR A 45 5.20 -14.56 2.17
C THR A 45 4.13 -13.75 1.43
N PRO A 46 2.83 -14.11 1.45
CA PRO A 46 1.79 -13.34 0.75
C PRO A 46 1.66 -11.90 1.28
N PHE A 47 1.83 -11.70 2.58
CA PHE A 47 1.76 -10.37 3.21
C PHE A 47 2.96 -9.50 2.84
N ARG A 48 4.15 -10.09 2.76
CA ARG A 48 5.36 -9.39 2.28
C ARG A 48 5.26 -9.03 0.81
N GLN A 49 4.73 -9.92 -0.03
CA GLN A 49 4.48 -9.65 -1.46
C GLN A 49 3.46 -8.51 -1.63
N TYR A 50 2.37 -8.54 -0.85
CA TYR A 50 1.39 -7.45 -0.82
C TYR A 50 2.03 -6.10 -0.45
N ARG A 51 2.83 -6.06 0.62
CA ARG A 51 3.56 -4.85 1.03
C ARG A 51 4.53 -4.36 -0.05
N GLN A 52 5.21 -5.27 -0.73
CA GLN A 52 6.12 -4.92 -1.82
C GLN A 52 5.36 -4.33 -3.02
N ALA A 53 4.25 -4.94 -3.42
CA ALA A 53 3.41 -4.42 -4.49
C ALA A 53 2.91 -3.00 -4.20
N LEU A 54 2.48 -2.70 -2.96
CA LEU A 54 2.12 -1.33 -2.54
C LEU A 54 3.30 -0.34 -2.63
N ARG A 55 4.51 -0.81 -2.31
CA ARG A 55 5.71 0.03 -2.38
C ARG A 55 6.05 0.42 -3.81
N ASP A 56 5.81 -0.46 -4.76
CA ASP A 56 6.21 -0.34 -6.16
C ASP A 56 5.22 0.47 -7.02
N ILE A 57 4.03 0.78 -6.51
CA ILE A 57 3.01 1.59 -7.20
C ILE A 57 3.57 2.89 -7.79
N PRO A 58 4.27 3.77 -7.04
CA PRO A 58 4.76 5.03 -7.59
C PRO A 58 5.87 4.86 -8.65
N GLN A 59 6.48 3.68 -8.75
CA GLN A 59 7.49 3.36 -9.76
C GLN A 59 6.89 2.65 -10.98
N THR A 60 5.73 2.02 -10.81
CA THR A 60 5.07 1.21 -11.85
C THR A 60 4.10 2.04 -12.68
N PHE A 61 3.43 3.02 -12.07
CA PHE A 61 2.42 3.85 -12.73
C PHE A 61 2.96 5.25 -12.98
N THR A 62 2.87 5.71 -14.23
CA THR A 62 3.18 7.08 -14.62
C THR A 62 1.99 8.01 -14.42
N ASN A 63 0.77 7.48 -14.59
CA ASN A 63 -0.48 8.23 -14.40
C ASN A 63 -1.24 7.71 -13.17
N PRO A 64 -1.82 8.59 -12.36
CA PRO A 64 -2.58 8.21 -11.18
C PRO A 64 -3.89 7.49 -11.51
N GLU A 65 -4.53 7.82 -12.64
CA GLU A 65 -5.77 7.18 -13.09
C GLU A 65 -5.60 5.69 -13.47
N ASP A 66 -4.38 5.29 -13.80
CA ASP A 66 -4.04 3.91 -14.17
C ASP A 66 -3.71 3.05 -12.93
N VAL A 67 -3.64 3.65 -11.73
CA VAL A 67 -3.19 2.95 -10.52
C VAL A 67 -4.14 1.81 -10.16
N VAL A 68 -3.61 0.60 -10.18
CA VAL A 68 -4.30 -0.61 -9.70
C VAL A 68 -3.74 -1.03 -8.36
N TRP A 69 -4.60 -1.06 -7.34
CA TRP A 69 -4.22 -1.49 -6.00
C TRP A 69 -4.20 -3.02 -5.90
N PRO A 70 -3.15 -3.62 -5.30
CA PRO A 70 -3.10 -5.06 -5.09
C PRO A 70 -4.21 -5.50 -4.13
N GLN A 71 -4.71 -6.73 -4.31
CA GLN A 71 -5.72 -7.30 -3.43
C GLN A 71 -5.10 -7.62 -2.05
N LYS A 72 -5.77 -7.19 -0.98
CA LYS A 72 -5.32 -7.45 0.40
C LYS A 72 -5.44 -8.94 0.71
N PRO A 73 -4.37 -9.62 1.17
CA PRO A 73 -4.45 -11.01 1.59
C PRO A 73 -5.26 -11.14 2.89
N SER A 74 -6.06 -12.20 2.99
CA SER A 74 -6.85 -12.52 4.19
C SER A 74 -6.01 -13.34 5.16
N LEU A 75 -6.07 -13.00 6.44
CA LEU A 75 -5.62 -13.91 7.50
C LEU A 75 -6.61 -15.09 7.58
N PRO A 76 -6.15 -16.32 7.86
CA PRO A 76 -7.04 -17.42 8.16
C PRO A 76 -7.90 -17.01 9.35
N GLN A 77 -9.21 -16.94 9.13
CA GLN A 77 -10.14 -16.65 10.20
C GLN A 77 -10.10 -17.85 11.15
N ALA A 78 -9.83 -17.61 12.44
CA ALA A 78 -10.05 -18.63 13.43
C ALA A 78 -11.53 -19.02 13.34
N SER A 79 -11.81 -20.22 12.83
CA SER A 79 -13.15 -20.79 12.88
C SER A 79 -13.53 -20.82 14.36
N ALA A 80 -14.57 -20.05 14.70
CA ALA A 80 -15.15 -20.00 16.04
C ALA A 80 -15.74 -21.36 16.44
#